data_AF-A0A6P6W6A0-F1
#
_entry.id   AF-A0A6P6W6A0-F1
#
_cell.length_a   1.000
_cell.length_b   1.000
_cell.length_c   1.000
_cell.angle_alpha   90.00
_cell.angle_beta   90.00
_cell.angle_gamma   90.00
#
_symmetry.space_group_name_H-M   'P 1'
#
loop_
_entity.id
_entity.type
_entity.pdbx_description
1 polymer ?
#
loop_
_entity_poly.entity_id
_entity_poly.type
_entity_poly.pdbx_seq_one_letter_code
_entity_poly.pdbx_strand_id
1 'polypeptide(L)'
;MQFAGKYDQNSFSLAASQVPSQSVILPPCSSRSLSTVASGTKAPVILRRRRTPIGFVLLPAAKMSQGDNGSGKPDVSPYDEAMAALSSLITKRSRACKSNKGDRFDLLFEYLKVLELEEPVKQMKIIHVAGTKGKGSTCTFAEAILRNCGFHTGLFTSPHLIDVRERFRLDGVDICEERFLAYFWWCWDRLKENTSEEVPMPTYFRFLALLAFKIFAAEQVDVAILEVGLGGKFDATNVIETPVVCGVASLGYDHMEILGNTLGQIAGEKAGIFKRGVPAFTVPQPDEAMCVLEDRASELDVPLQVVSPLDPDLLSGLSLGLEGEHQFVNAGLAIALCSTWLHRTGNVGINYLKDTTNLPEQFIKGLTTAALQGRAQIVPDRLVESESPGDLVFYFDGAHSPESMDVCAKWFSLAIRQGHGQQKPLHDESHQPAQSDFHIISRKNSMQILLFNCMSVRDPQLLLSRLMNACANQGVYFQKALFVPNTSVYYKVGTSSVPPADTQVNLSWQLSLQRIWENLMCDLKGRDVKNVDLSLEEGIDGDNSLICEHSSVFPSIPLAVNWLRECIRRKKSVRFQVLVTGSLHLVGDVLRLVK
;
A
#
# COMPACT_ATOMS: atom_id res chain seq x y z
N MET A 1 -45.88 26.46 44.10
CA MET A 1 -44.88 27.34 43.49
C MET A 1 -45.33 27.67 42.08
N GLN A 2 -45.51 28.97 41.83
CA GLN A 2 -46.13 29.66 40.68
C GLN A 2 -45.25 29.58 39.40
N PHE A 3 -45.67 29.82 38.15
CA PHE A 3 -46.94 30.01 37.43
C PHE A 3 -46.63 29.91 35.91
N ALA A 4 -47.63 29.48 35.12
CA ALA A 4 -48.02 29.87 33.75
C ALA A 4 -46.99 30.09 32.61
N GLY A 5 -47.27 29.72 31.35
CA GLY A 5 -48.53 29.36 30.68
C GLY A 5 -48.26 29.23 29.16
N LYS A 6 -49.21 29.16 28.23
CA LYS A 6 -50.65 28.82 28.17
C LYS A 6 -50.98 28.87 26.65
N TYR A 7 -51.75 27.91 26.14
CA TYR A 7 -52.53 27.90 24.87
C TYR A 7 -51.74 27.95 23.53
N ASP A 8 -52.14 27.30 22.44
CA ASP A 8 -53.51 27.02 21.99
C ASP A 8 -53.62 25.76 21.09
N GLN A 9 -54.79 25.11 21.16
CA GLN A 9 -55.24 24.06 20.24
C GLN A 9 -56.10 24.70 19.14
N ASN A 10 -56.01 24.23 17.89
CA ASN A 10 -57.21 24.12 17.06
C ASN A 10 -57.07 23.06 15.95
N SER A 11 -58.03 22.14 16.00
CA SER A 11 -58.41 21.08 15.07
C SER A 11 -59.08 21.61 13.79
N PHE A 12 -58.94 20.93 12.65
CA PHE A 12 -60.04 20.62 11.73
C PHE A 12 -59.66 19.51 10.73
N SER A 13 -60.62 18.63 10.46
CA SER A 13 -60.55 17.44 9.61
C SER A 13 -61.21 17.63 8.24
N LEU A 14 -60.86 16.73 7.30
CA LEU A 14 -61.67 16.18 6.18
C LEU A 14 -62.00 17.09 4.98
N ALA A 15 -61.56 16.70 3.77
CA ALA A 15 -62.40 16.06 2.74
C ALA A 15 -61.71 15.97 1.36
N ALA A 16 -62.12 14.95 0.60
CA ALA A 16 -61.60 14.51 -0.70
C ALA A 16 -62.30 15.16 -1.92
N SER A 17 -61.64 15.14 -3.10
CA SER A 17 -62.23 15.02 -4.46
C SER A 17 -61.07 14.90 -5.49
N GLN A 18 -60.88 13.78 -6.19
CA GLN A 18 -61.39 13.39 -7.54
C GLN A 18 -60.99 14.29 -8.74
N VAL A 19 -59.92 13.90 -9.48
CA VAL A 19 -59.83 13.44 -10.91
C VAL A 19 -60.44 14.36 -12.01
N PRO A 20 -59.78 14.67 -13.16
CA PRO A 20 -59.50 13.65 -14.20
C PRO A 20 -58.23 13.69 -15.07
N SER A 21 -58.03 12.51 -15.63
CA SER A 21 -57.11 11.97 -16.63
C SER A 21 -57.20 12.58 -18.03
N GLN A 22 -56.08 12.60 -18.76
CA GLN A 22 -56.04 12.36 -20.21
C GLN A 22 -54.87 11.43 -20.58
N SER A 23 -55.25 10.31 -21.20
CA SER A 23 -54.40 9.29 -21.80
C SER A 23 -54.49 9.41 -23.33
N VAL A 24 -53.37 9.30 -24.03
CA VAL A 24 -53.31 9.10 -25.49
C VAL A 24 -53.04 7.63 -25.78
N ILE A 25 -53.86 7.06 -26.68
CA ILE A 25 -53.90 5.65 -27.11
C ILE A 25 -53.41 5.58 -28.57
N LEU A 26 -52.75 4.46 -28.94
CA LEU A 26 -52.95 3.60 -30.14
C LEU A 26 -51.62 2.92 -30.57
N PRO A 27 -51.62 1.76 -31.26
CA PRO A 27 -52.47 0.55 -31.18
C PRO A 27 -51.65 -0.78 -31.13
N PRO A 28 -52.28 -1.97 -30.99
CA PRO A 28 -51.61 -3.28 -30.92
C PRO A 28 -51.69 -4.08 -32.24
N CYS A 29 -50.74 -5.01 -32.46
CA CYS A 29 -50.90 -6.06 -33.47
C CYS A 29 -50.29 -7.42 -33.07
N SER A 30 -51.22 -8.37 -32.87
CA SER A 30 -51.23 -9.80 -33.23
C SER A 30 -50.11 -10.77 -32.81
N SER A 31 -50.59 -11.79 -32.10
CA SER A 31 -50.07 -13.13 -31.83
C SER A 31 -49.55 -13.95 -33.03
N ARG A 32 -48.54 -14.78 -32.78
CA ARG A 32 -48.46 -16.18 -33.25
C ARG A 32 -47.76 -17.06 -32.21
N SER A 33 -48.33 -18.24 -31.99
CA SER A 33 -47.93 -19.30 -31.06
C SER A 33 -47.09 -20.40 -31.74
N LEU A 34 -46.53 -21.28 -30.89
CA LEU A 34 -45.86 -22.58 -31.13
C LEU A 34 -44.36 -22.48 -31.50
N SER A 35 -43.42 -23.26 -30.95
CA SER A 35 -43.41 -24.34 -29.95
C SER A 35 -41.95 -24.79 -29.71
N THR A 36 -41.69 -25.41 -28.56
CA THR A 36 -40.63 -26.41 -28.25
C THR A 36 -39.16 -25.99 -28.03
N VAL A 37 -38.79 -25.99 -26.73
CA VAL A 37 -37.63 -26.67 -26.09
C VAL A 37 -36.37 -26.93 -26.93
N ALA A 38 -35.26 -26.27 -26.55
CA ALA A 38 -33.97 -26.94 -26.31
C ALA A 38 -33.04 -26.05 -25.48
N SER A 39 -32.58 -26.63 -24.38
CA SER A 39 -31.61 -26.13 -23.41
C SER A 39 -30.26 -25.76 -24.03
N GLY A 40 -29.71 -24.62 -23.61
CA GLY A 40 -28.32 -24.24 -23.90
C GLY A 40 -28.01 -22.90 -23.25
N THR A 41 -27.66 -22.93 -21.96
CA THR A 41 -27.14 -21.79 -21.20
C THR A 41 -25.83 -21.31 -21.82
N LYS A 42 -25.92 -20.31 -22.71
CA LYS A 42 -24.76 -19.49 -23.11
C LYS A 42 -24.58 -18.38 -22.07
N ALA A 43 -23.42 -18.37 -21.43
CA ALA A 43 -22.93 -17.25 -20.64
C ALA A 43 -22.98 -15.94 -21.46
N PRO A 44 -23.28 -14.77 -20.85
CA PRO A 44 -23.29 -13.52 -21.57
C PRO A 44 -21.87 -13.19 -22.01
N VAL A 45 -21.63 -13.24 -23.32
CA VAL A 45 -20.44 -12.72 -23.97
C VAL A 45 -20.46 -11.20 -23.76
N ILE A 46 -19.55 -10.70 -22.93
CA ILE A 46 -19.22 -9.27 -22.90
C ILE A 46 -18.76 -8.91 -24.32
N LEU A 47 -19.59 -8.14 -25.02
CA LEU A 47 -19.29 -7.68 -26.37
C LEU A 47 -18.06 -6.77 -26.29
N ARG A 48 -16.88 -7.32 -26.59
CA ARG A 48 -15.68 -6.53 -26.88
C ARG A 48 -16.02 -5.53 -27.98
N ARG A 49 -16.16 -4.25 -27.66
CA ARG A 49 -15.85 -3.21 -28.64
C ARG A 49 -14.36 -3.34 -28.91
N ARG A 50 -13.99 -3.99 -30.02
CA ARG A 50 -12.65 -3.88 -30.60
C ARG A 50 -12.40 -2.38 -30.82
N ARG A 51 -11.70 -1.73 -29.90
CA ARG A 51 -11.11 -0.42 -30.17
C ARG A 51 -9.91 -0.69 -31.06
N THR A 52 -10.01 -0.23 -32.31
CA THR A 52 -8.86 -0.03 -33.18
C THR A 52 -7.84 0.83 -32.45
N PRO A 53 -6.53 0.52 -32.53
CA PRO A 53 -5.51 1.40 -31.97
C PRO A 53 -5.65 2.76 -32.66
N ILE A 54 -5.96 3.79 -31.89
CA ILE A 54 -5.91 5.17 -32.38
C ILE A 54 -4.43 5.47 -32.58
N GLY A 55 -4.05 5.72 -33.83
CA GLY A 55 -2.69 6.14 -34.18
C GLY A 55 -2.30 7.37 -33.39
N PHE A 56 -1.16 7.30 -32.72
CA PHE A 56 -0.50 8.45 -32.14
C PHE A 56 -0.20 9.46 -33.26
N VAL A 57 -0.69 10.69 -33.11
CA VAL A 57 -0.07 11.83 -33.78
C VAL A 57 1.23 12.09 -33.02
N LEU A 58 2.35 11.56 -33.55
CA LEU A 58 3.67 12.02 -33.15
C LEU A 58 3.72 13.52 -33.42
N LEU A 59 3.90 14.32 -32.36
CA LEU A 59 4.44 15.67 -32.50
C LEU A 59 5.84 15.54 -33.15
N PRO A 60 6.23 16.42 -34.10
CA PRO A 60 7.50 16.28 -34.79
C PRO A 60 8.65 16.40 -33.78
N ALA A 61 9.54 15.41 -33.79
CA ALA A 61 10.82 15.51 -33.11
C ALA A 61 11.54 16.77 -33.60
N ALA A 62 11.86 17.68 -32.68
CA ALA A 62 12.70 18.83 -32.97
C ALA A 62 14.07 18.31 -33.46
N LYS A 63 14.49 18.79 -34.64
CA LYS A 63 15.80 18.48 -35.23
C LYS A 63 16.91 18.91 -34.27
N MET A 64 17.67 17.94 -33.73
CA MET A 64 18.97 18.22 -33.11
C MET A 64 19.96 18.62 -34.20
N SER A 65 20.39 19.88 -34.18
CA SER A 65 21.54 20.38 -34.93
C SER A 65 22.83 19.89 -34.27
N GLN A 66 23.74 19.33 -35.07
CA GLN A 66 25.11 19.04 -34.63
C GLN A 66 25.90 20.33 -34.38
N GLY A 67 26.68 20.31 -33.29
CA GLY A 67 27.82 21.19 -33.04
C GLY A 67 27.60 22.17 -31.90
N ASP A 68 28.21 21.92 -30.73
CA ASP A 68 29.44 22.62 -30.34
C ASP A 68 30.10 21.97 -29.10
N ASN A 69 31.43 21.94 -29.09
CA ASN A 69 32.26 21.38 -28.03
C ASN A 69 32.34 22.34 -26.83
N GLY A 70 31.79 21.97 -25.67
CA GLY A 70 31.92 22.77 -24.45
C GLY A 70 31.68 21.99 -23.16
N SER A 71 32.77 21.73 -22.41
CA SER A 71 32.86 21.31 -21.00
C SER A 71 31.73 20.40 -20.47
N GLY A 72 31.98 19.09 -20.47
CA GLY A 72 31.03 18.06 -20.03
C GLY A 72 30.56 18.22 -18.59
N LYS A 73 29.32 18.67 -18.42
CA LYS A 73 28.50 18.27 -17.27
C LYS A 73 28.12 16.79 -17.48
N PRO A 74 28.05 15.97 -16.42
CA PRO A 74 27.54 14.60 -16.56
C PRO A 74 26.14 14.66 -17.18
N ASP A 75 25.92 13.84 -18.20
CA ASP A 75 24.63 13.74 -18.90
C ASP A 75 23.60 13.18 -17.91
N VAL A 76 22.78 14.06 -17.33
CA VAL A 76 21.77 13.68 -16.35
C VAL A 76 20.60 13.09 -17.13
N SER A 77 20.17 11.88 -16.76
CA SER A 77 19.05 11.24 -17.46
C SER A 77 17.78 12.09 -17.32
N PRO A 78 16.88 12.10 -18.33
CA PRO A 78 15.59 12.81 -18.23
C PRO A 78 14.78 12.38 -17.00
N TYR A 79 14.93 11.12 -16.60
CA TYR A 79 14.36 10.61 -15.36
C TYR A 79 14.95 11.31 -14.13
N ASP A 80 16.27 11.32 -13.98
CA ASP A 80 16.93 11.98 -12.85
C ASP A 80 16.60 13.48 -12.76
N GLU A 81 16.41 14.15 -13.89
CA GLU A 81 15.94 15.54 -13.93
C GLU A 81 14.53 15.69 -13.36
N ALA A 82 13.57 14.87 -13.82
CA ALA A 82 12.21 14.86 -13.28
C ALA A 82 12.19 14.56 -11.77
N MET A 83 13.03 13.63 -11.33
CA MET A 83 13.16 13.25 -9.94
C MET A 83 13.79 14.37 -9.09
N ALA A 84 14.73 15.13 -9.64
CA ALA A 84 15.29 16.33 -9.00
C ALA A 84 14.23 17.45 -8.87
N ALA A 85 13.46 17.70 -9.93
CA ALA A 85 12.33 18.62 -9.90
C ALA A 85 11.30 18.20 -8.85
N LEU A 86 10.89 16.93 -8.83
CA LEU A 86 9.94 16.42 -7.86
C LEU A 86 10.46 16.54 -6.42
N SER A 87 11.75 16.25 -6.21
CA SER A 87 12.43 16.39 -4.91
C SER A 87 12.42 17.85 -4.40
N SER A 88 12.47 18.84 -5.30
CA SER A 88 12.41 20.26 -4.95
C SER A 88 11.06 20.66 -4.31
N LEU A 89 9.99 19.88 -4.56
CA LEU A 89 8.67 20.08 -3.96
C LEU A 89 8.57 19.56 -2.51
N ILE A 90 9.61 18.90 -2.01
CA ILE A 90 9.70 18.47 -0.62
C ILE A 90 10.04 19.70 0.23
N THR A 91 9.00 20.41 0.65
CA THR A 91 9.19 21.54 1.57
C THR A 91 9.76 21.04 2.91
N LYS A 92 10.89 21.63 3.36
CA LYS A 92 11.39 21.48 4.74
C LYS A 92 10.43 22.16 5.70
N ARG A 93 9.26 21.58 5.96
CA ARG A 93 8.40 22.05 7.05
C ARG A 93 8.81 21.35 8.34
N SER A 94 9.21 22.17 9.33
CA SER A 94 9.03 21.82 10.73
C SER A 94 7.60 21.31 10.91
N ARG A 95 7.44 20.15 11.54
CA ARG A 95 6.17 19.41 11.69
C ARG A 95 5.11 20.14 12.53
N ALA A 96 5.31 21.42 12.82
CA ALA A 96 4.42 22.29 13.55
C ALA A 96 4.20 23.61 12.77
N CYS A 97 3.30 23.61 11.79
CA CYS A 97 2.76 24.88 11.28
C CYS A 97 1.24 24.79 11.20
N LYS A 98 0.58 25.38 12.20
CA LYS A 98 -0.87 25.60 12.33
C LYS A 98 -1.38 26.63 11.31
N SER A 99 -1.03 26.47 10.04
CA SER A 99 -1.72 27.20 8.97
C SER A 99 -3.06 26.53 8.69
N ASN A 100 -4.09 27.31 8.36
CA ASN A 100 -5.41 26.83 7.95
C ASN A 100 -5.26 25.72 6.89
N LYS A 101 -5.41 24.46 7.32
CA LYS A 101 -5.32 23.29 6.44
C LYS A 101 -6.38 23.36 5.32
N GLY A 102 -7.53 23.98 5.60
CA GLY A 102 -8.62 24.25 4.67
C GLY A 102 -8.21 25.16 3.51
N ASP A 103 -7.76 26.38 3.79
CA ASP A 103 -7.34 27.34 2.76
C ASP A 103 -6.28 26.79 1.80
N ARG A 104 -5.42 25.90 2.31
CA ARG A 104 -4.42 25.21 1.47
C ARG A 104 -5.03 24.06 0.67
N PHE A 105 -6.06 23.39 1.15
CA PHE A 105 -6.73 22.32 0.40
C PHE A 105 -7.44 22.89 -0.82
N ASP A 106 -8.05 24.06 -0.70
CA ASP A 106 -8.81 24.70 -1.79
C ASP A 106 -7.95 24.99 -3.04
N LEU A 107 -6.64 25.20 -2.87
CA LEU A 107 -5.67 25.31 -3.97
C LEU A 107 -5.69 24.10 -4.92
N LEU A 108 -6.13 22.91 -4.48
CA LEU A 108 -6.25 21.74 -5.36
C LEU A 108 -7.24 21.98 -6.50
N PHE A 109 -8.34 22.69 -6.25
CA PHE A 109 -9.30 23.03 -7.29
C PHE A 109 -8.70 24.00 -8.31
N GLU A 110 -7.90 24.97 -7.86
CA GLU A 110 -7.15 25.84 -8.77
C GLU A 110 -6.12 25.07 -9.60
N TYR A 111 -5.40 24.12 -9.00
CA TYR A 111 -4.50 23.24 -9.77
C TYR A 111 -5.23 22.39 -10.79
N LEU A 112 -6.43 21.87 -10.47
CA LEU A 112 -7.25 21.13 -11.43
C LEU A 112 -7.68 22.03 -12.61
N LYS A 113 -8.00 23.30 -12.37
CA LYS A 113 -8.31 24.28 -13.43
C LYS A 113 -7.10 24.53 -14.32
N VAL A 114 -5.94 24.83 -13.74
CA VAL A 114 -4.68 25.06 -14.48
C VAL A 114 -4.30 23.85 -15.33
N LEU A 115 -4.59 22.65 -14.84
CA LEU A 115 -4.34 21.41 -15.56
C LEU A 115 -5.53 20.96 -16.44
N GLU A 116 -6.63 21.72 -16.53
CA GLU A 116 -7.82 21.31 -17.30
C GLU A 116 -8.34 19.91 -16.92
N LEU A 117 -8.20 19.53 -15.65
CA LEU A 117 -8.55 18.20 -15.11
C LEU A 117 -9.89 18.16 -14.37
N GLU A 118 -10.60 19.28 -14.24
CA GLU A 118 -11.89 19.34 -13.53
C GLU A 118 -12.92 18.34 -14.10
N GLU A 119 -13.18 18.41 -15.41
CA GLU A 119 -14.13 17.51 -16.07
C GLU A 119 -13.62 16.06 -16.17
N PRO A 120 -12.34 15.80 -16.53
CA PRO A 120 -11.79 14.45 -16.47
C PRO A 120 -11.95 13.79 -15.09
N VAL A 121 -11.65 14.49 -13.99
CA VAL A 121 -11.77 13.94 -12.63
C VAL A 121 -13.23 13.66 -12.27
N LYS A 122 -14.17 14.54 -12.64
CA LYS A 122 -15.61 14.31 -12.42
C LYS A 122 -16.15 13.08 -13.15
N GLN A 123 -15.57 12.73 -14.30
CA GLN A 123 -16.00 11.57 -15.10
C GLN A 123 -15.37 10.25 -14.65
N MET A 124 -14.32 10.29 -13.83
CA MET A 124 -13.67 9.07 -13.34
C MET A 124 -14.57 8.27 -12.39
N LYS A 125 -14.56 6.95 -12.56
CA LYS A 125 -15.29 6.02 -11.68
C LYS A 125 -14.39 5.57 -10.55
N ILE A 126 -14.40 6.31 -9.44
CA ILE A 126 -13.40 6.18 -8.38
C ILE A 126 -13.82 5.24 -7.25
N ILE A 127 -12.87 4.42 -6.77
CA ILE A 127 -12.89 3.78 -5.44
C ILE A 127 -11.89 4.52 -4.55
N HIS A 128 -12.35 5.11 -3.45
CA HIS A 128 -11.51 5.96 -2.60
C HIS A 128 -11.31 5.33 -1.21
N VAL A 129 -10.06 5.09 -0.80
CA VAL A 129 -9.76 4.30 0.39
C VAL A 129 -8.89 5.07 1.39
N ALA A 130 -9.43 5.31 2.59
CA ALA A 130 -8.73 5.81 3.77
C ALA A 130 -8.46 4.68 4.78
N GLY A 131 -7.74 4.99 5.87
CA GLY A 131 -7.36 4.02 6.91
C GLY A 131 -5.99 4.29 7.52
N THR A 132 -5.67 3.66 8.64
CA THR A 132 -4.31 3.72 9.22
C THR A 132 -3.46 2.61 8.62
N LYS A 133 -3.92 1.36 8.72
CA LYS A 133 -3.27 0.18 8.14
C LYS A 133 -4.19 -0.48 7.11
N GLY A 134 -3.63 -1.27 6.20
CA GLY A 134 -4.42 -2.04 5.23
C GLY A 134 -4.93 -1.30 3.99
N LYS A 135 -4.76 0.03 3.90
CA LYS A 135 -5.14 0.84 2.71
C LYS A 135 -4.53 0.30 1.41
N GLY A 136 -3.20 0.33 1.29
CA GLY A 136 -2.49 -0.19 0.12
C GLY A 136 -2.84 -1.63 -0.23
N SER A 137 -2.98 -2.53 0.76
CA SER A 137 -3.44 -3.91 0.53
C SER A 137 -4.87 -3.96 -0.03
N THR A 138 -5.80 -3.21 0.58
CA THR A 138 -7.20 -3.13 0.12
C THR A 138 -7.27 -2.61 -1.31
N CYS A 139 -6.53 -1.54 -1.62
CA CYS A 139 -6.47 -0.98 -2.98
C CYS A 139 -5.86 -1.97 -3.97
N THR A 140 -4.81 -2.72 -3.57
CA THR A 140 -4.17 -3.74 -4.41
C THR A 140 -5.11 -4.92 -4.69
N PHE A 141 -5.84 -5.40 -3.68
CA PHE A 141 -6.86 -6.42 -3.89
C PHE A 141 -7.98 -5.90 -4.79
N ALA A 142 -8.46 -4.67 -4.58
CA ALA A 142 -9.53 -4.09 -5.38
C ALA A 142 -9.13 -3.92 -6.86
N GLU A 143 -7.91 -3.44 -7.11
CA GLU A 143 -7.30 -3.37 -8.44
C GLU A 143 -7.27 -4.75 -9.09
N ALA A 144 -6.70 -5.75 -8.39
CA ALA A 144 -6.52 -7.09 -8.95
C ALA A 144 -7.85 -7.77 -9.25
N ILE A 145 -8.87 -7.59 -8.39
CA ILE A 145 -10.23 -8.09 -8.63
C ILE A 145 -10.81 -7.47 -9.90
N LEU A 146 -10.82 -6.14 -10.01
CA LEU A 146 -11.46 -5.46 -11.15
C LEU A 146 -10.71 -5.69 -12.46
N ARG A 147 -9.38 -5.76 -12.42
CA ARG A 147 -8.59 -6.17 -13.59
C ARG A 147 -8.91 -7.59 -14.04
N ASN A 148 -9.07 -8.54 -13.11
CA ASN A 148 -9.49 -9.90 -13.45
C ASN A 148 -10.96 -9.99 -13.89
N CYS A 149 -11.78 -8.97 -13.57
CA CYS A 149 -13.11 -8.79 -14.17
C CYS A 149 -13.06 -8.18 -15.59
N GLY A 150 -11.88 -7.81 -16.08
CA GLY A 150 -11.66 -7.32 -17.45
C GLY A 150 -11.72 -5.80 -17.62
N PHE A 151 -11.67 -5.02 -16.52
CA PHE A 151 -11.63 -3.56 -16.57
C PHE A 151 -10.20 -3.05 -16.71
N HIS A 152 -10.03 -1.92 -17.41
CA HIS A 152 -8.78 -1.18 -17.42
C HIS A 152 -8.64 -0.42 -16.09
N THR A 153 -7.61 -0.74 -15.31
CA THR A 153 -7.46 -0.24 -13.93
C THR A 153 -6.35 0.80 -13.82
N GLY A 154 -6.61 1.85 -13.05
CA GLY A 154 -5.61 2.77 -12.52
C GLY A 154 -5.54 2.67 -11.00
N LEU A 155 -4.35 2.47 -10.44
CA LEU A 155 -4.13 2.38 -8.99
C LEU A 155 -3.11 3.43 -8.54
N PHE A 156 -3.53 4.28 -7.59
CA PHE A 156 -2.67 5.27 -6.94
C PHE A 156 -2.41 4.90 -5.49
N THR A 157 -1.14 4.67 -5.12
CA THR A 157 -0.72 4.21 -3.77
C THR A 157 0.40 5.03 -3.16
N SER A 158 0.56 4.95 -1.84
CA SER A 158 1.62 5.66 -1.13
C SER A 158 2.06 5.03 0.21
N PRO A 159 3.33 5.20 0.61
CA PRO A 159 4.47 5.65 -0.20
C PRO A 159 4.96 4.55 -1.18
N HIS A 160 5.97 4.86 -1.99
CA HIS A 160 6.75 3.86 -2.73
C HIS A 160 7.89 3.28 -1.88
N LEU A 161 8.44 2.14 -2.30
CA LEU A 161 9.62 1.50 -1.71
C LEU A 161 10.90 1.80 -2.48
N ILE A 162 10.89 1.57 -3.79
CA ILE A 162 12.05 1.67 -4.67
C ILE A 162 11.83 2.85 -5.62
N ASP A 163 10.81 2.81 -6.45
CA ASP A 163 10.63 3.75 -7.54
C ASP A 163 9.33 4.57 -7.35
N VAL A 164 9.36 5.88 -7.63
CA VAL A 164 8.14 6.71 -7.56
C VAL A 164 7.04 6.24 -8.50
N ARG A 165 7.39 5.55 -9.59
CA ARG A 165 6.44 4.95 -10.53
C ARG A 165 5.58 3.86 -9.90
N GLU A 166 6.01 3.23 -8.81
CA GLU A 166 5.19 2.28 -8.02
C GLU A 166 3.89 2.91 -7.51
N ARG A 167 3.86 4.23 -7.38
CA ARG A 167 2.67 4.96 -6.96
C ARG A 167 1.59 4.98 -8.04
N PHE A 168 1.91 4.68 -9.29
CA PHE A 168 1.00 4.77 -10.43
C PHE A 168 1.02 3.45 -11.19
N ARG A 169 0.02 2.60 -10.97
CA ARG A 169 -0.10 1.31 -11.66
C ARG A 169 -1.25 1.35 -12.66
N LEU A 170 -0.97 0.86 -13.86
CA LEU A 170 -1.94 0.63 -14.94
C LEU A 170 -2.02 -0.87 -15.17
N ASP A 171 -3.21 -1.45 -15.05
CA ASP A 171 -3.45 -2.89 -15.20
C ASP A 171 -2.50 -3.77 -14.36
N GLY A 172 -2.23 -3.34 -13.13
CA GLY A 172 -1.36 -4.05 -12.20
C GLY A 172 0.14 -3.93 -12.51
N VAL A 173 0.55 -3.07 -13.43
CA VAL A 173 1.97 -2.82 -13.76
C VAL A 173 2.31 -1.36 -13.48
N ASP A 174 3.47 -1.09 -12.90
CA ASP A 174 3.95 0.28 -12.70
C ASP A 174 4.03 1.01 -14.05
N ILE A 175 3.68 2.30 -14.07
CA ILE A 175 3.76 3.11 -15.28
C ILE A 175 5.19 3.07 -15.85
N CYS A 176 5.33 2.89 -17.17
CA CYS A 176 6.64 2.91 -17.82
C CYS A 176 7.27 4.31 -17.76
N GLU A 177 8.59 4.38 -17.86
CA GLU A 177 9.36 5.63 -17.70
C GLU A 177 8.92 6.70 -18.70
N GLU A 178 8.72 6.30 -19.96
CA GLU A 178 8.40 7.20 -21.06
C GLU A 178 7.05 7.88 -20.84
N ARG A 179 6.03 7.12 -20.43
CA ARG A 179 4.70 7.65 -20.11
C ARG A 179 4.75 8.50 -18.86
N PHE A 180 5.45 8.06 -17.82
CA PHE A 180 5.62 8.81 -16.59
C PHE A 180 6.21 10.19 -16.88
N LEU A 181 7.32 10.25 -17.63
CA LEU A 181 7.99 11.51 -17.99
C LEU A 181 7.11 12.42 -18.82
N ALA A 182 6.40 11.87 -19.81
CA ALA A 182 5.50 12.65 -20.65
C ALA A 182 4.40 13.34 -19.82
N TYR A 183 3.76 12.61 -18.91
CA TYR A 183 2.73 13.19 -18.04
C TYR A 183 3.30 14.09 -16.95
N PHE A 184 4.47 13.76 -16.40
CA PHE A 184 5.17 14.55 -15.40
C PHE A 184 5.45 15.94 -15.92
N TRP A 185 6.15 16.06 -17.06
CA TRP A 185 6.53 17.36 -17.63
C TRP A 185 5.30 18.14 -18.10
N TRP A 186 4.30 17.45 -18.66
CA TRP A 186 3.03 18.07 -19.02
C TRP A 186 2.35 18.77 -17.83
N CYS A 187 2.35 18.14 -16.65
CA CYS A 187 1.82 18.72 -15.41
C CYS A 187 2.75 19.81 -14.86
N TRP A 188 4.05 19.51 -14.80
CA TRP A 188 5.07 20.38 -14.23
C TRP A 188 5.10 21.73 -14.94
N ASP A 189 5.21 21.74 -16.26
CA ASP A 189 5.37 22.96 -17.05
C ASP A 189 4.15 23.87 -16.90
N ARG A 190 2.94 23.33 -17.01
CA ARG A 190 1.68 24.09 -16.83
C ARG A 190 1.57 24.69 -15.43
N LEU A 191 1.84 23.92 -14.40
CA LEU A 191 1.80 24.41 -13.02
C LEU A 191 2.89 25.47 -12.79
N LYS A 192 4.08 25.28 -13.38
CA LYS A 192 5.20 26.19 -13.23
C LYS A 192 4.96 27.53 -13.93
N GLU A 193 4.40 27.51 -15.13
CA GLU A 193 4.01 28.70 -15.91
C GLU A 193 2.92 29.52 -15.22
N ASN A 194 2.03 28.85 -14.46
CA ASN A 194 0.94 29.49 -13.73
C ASN A 194 1.25 29.68 -12.23
N THR A 195 2.51 29.53 -11.83
CA THR A 195 2.92 29.74 -10.43
C THR A 195 2.94 31.23 -10.09
N SER A 196 2.27 31.60 -9.00
CA SER A 196 2.24 32.95 -8.44
C SER A 196 2.40 32.93 -6.92
N GLU A 197 2.41 34.09 -6.27
CA GLU A 197 2.36 34.17 -4.79
C GLU A 197 1.07 33.56 -4.23
N GLU A 198 -0.05 33.69 -4.95
CA GLU A 198 -1.36 33.17 -4.55
C GLU A 198 -1.51 31.68 -4.86
N VAL A 199 -0.97 31.23 -6.00
CA VAL A 199 -1.00 29.83 -6.45
C VAL A 199 0.44 29.31 -6.58
N PRO A 200 1.08 28.90 -5.48
CA PRO A 200 2.44 28.38 -5.52
C PRO A 200 2.48 27.00 -6.16
N MET A 201 3.67 26.48 -6.49
CA MET A 201 3.82 25.08 -6.89
C MET A 201 3.23 24.12 -5.83
N PRO A 202 2.48 23.08 -6.24
CA PRO A 202 1.94 22.12 -5.30
C PRO A 202 3.04 21.39 -4.55
N THR A 203 2.79 21.09 -3.28
CA THR A 203 3.72 20.27 -2.48
C THR A 203 3.82 18.85 -3.04
N TYR A 204 4.93 18.16 -2.74
CA TYR A 204 5.27 16.84 -3.26
C TYR A 204 4.07 15.88 -3.43
N PHE A 205 3.30 15.62 -2.36
CA PHE A 205 2.19 14.68 -2.44
C PHE A 205 1.00 15.20 -3.27
N ARG A 206 0.74 16.51 -3.24
CA ARG A 206 -0.32 17.12 -4.06
C ARG A 206 0.00 17.03 -5.54
N PHE A 207 1.26 17.31 -5.91
CA PHE A 207 1.72 17.15 -7.27
C PHE A 207 1.53 15.70 -7.76
N LEU A 208 1.90 14.71 -6.94
CA LEU A 208 1.71 13.30 -7.28
C LEU A 208 0.23 12.92 -7.45
N ALA A 209 -0.68 13.44 -6.61
CA ALA A 209 -2.10 13.18 -6.77
C ALA A 209 -2.66 13.79 -8.08
N LEU A 210 -2.26 15.03 -8.41
CA LEU A 210 -2.61 15.67 -9.68
C LEU A 210 -2.06 14.88 -10.87
N LEU A 211 -0.82 14.38 -10.77
CA LEU A 211 -0.21 13.53 -11.79
C LEU A 211 -0.99 12.21 -11.94
N ALA A 212 -1.50 11.61 -10.85
CA ALA A 212 -2.33 10.41 -10.91
C ALA A 212 -3.61 10.66 -11.71
N PHE A 213 -4.29 11.79 -11.44
CA PHE A 213 -5.48 12.19 -12.21
C PHE A 213 -5.14 12.38 -13.68
N LYS A 214 -4.02 13.03 -14.00
CA LYS A 214 -3.58 13.17 -15.39
C LYS A 214 -3.35 11.83 -16.07
N ILE A 215 -2.61 10.93 -15.43
CA ILE A 215 -2.31 9.59 -15.95
C ILE A 215 -3.61 8.84 -16.23
N PHE A 216 -4.49 8.72 -15.23
CA PHE A 216 -5.72 7.94 -15.34
C PHE A 216 -6.71 8.52 -16.35
N ALA A 217 -6.78 9.85 -16.47
CA ALA A 217 -7.58 10.51 -17.50
C ALA A 217 -7.04 10.23 -18.91
N ALA A 218 -5.72 10.38 -19.10
CA ALA A 218 -5.09 10.21 -20.40
C ALA A 218 -5.12 8.75 -20.88
N GLU A 219 -4.96 7.81 -19.95
CA GLU A 219 -5.00 6.35 -20.21
C GLU A 219 -6.44 5.81 -20.27
N GLN A 220 -7.45 6.65 -19.96
CA GLN A 220 -8.88 6.30 -20.03
C GLN A 220 -9.22 5.05 -19.21
N VAL A 221 -8.73 4.99 -17.97
CA VAL A 221 -9.02 3.86 -17.08
C VAL A 221 -10.52 3.75 -16.83
N ASP A 222 -11.04 2.52 -16.81
CA ASP A 222 -12.43 2.26 -16.49
C ASP A 222 -12.70 2.51 -15.00
N VAL A 223 -11.71 2.24 -14.15
CA VAL A 223 -11.75 2.45 -12.70
C VAL A 223 -10.44 3.06 -12.20
N ALA A 224 -10.54 4.06 -11.33
CA ALA A 224 -9.41 4.59 -10.58
C ALA A 224 -9.55 4.24 -9.10
N ILE A 225 -8.57 3.51 -8.55
CA ILE A 225 -8.50 3.13 -7.15
C ILE A 225 -7.47 4.03 -6.47
N LEU A 226 -7.91 4.82 -5.50
CA LEU A 226 -7.09 5.87 -4.89
C LEU A 226 -6.91 5.61 -3.39
N GLU A 227 -5.66 5.38 -2.99
CA GLU A 227 -5.25 5.39 -1.60
C GLU A 227 -5.05 6.83 -1.10
N VAL A 228 -5.68 7.15 0.02
CA VAL A 228 -5.41 8.39 0.76
C VAL A 228 -3.99 8.37 1.33
N GLY A 229 -3.25 9.47 1.13
CA GLY A 229 -1.90 9.62 1.67
C GLY A 229 -1.88 9.78 3.19
N LEU A 230 -2.50 10.86 3.69
CA LEU A 230 -2.53 11.16 5.12
C LEU A 230 -3.87 11.78 5.55
N GLY A 231 -4.43 11.26 6.63
CA GLY A 231 -5.74 11.71 7.13
C GLY A 231 -6.86 11.25 6.20
N GLY A 232 -7.49 12.21 5.53
CA GLY A 232 -8.57 12.00 4.55
C GLY A 232 -9.21 13.33 4.17
N LYS A 233 -9.74 14.05 5.15
CA LYS A 233 -10.49 15.32 5.00
C LYS A 233 -9.78 16.34 4.11
N PHE A 234 -8.48 16.56 4.34
CA PHE A 234 -7.65 17.51 3.58
C PHE A 234 -6.55 16.83 2.76
N ASP A 235 -6.70 15.54 2.48
CA ASP A 235 -5.76 14.81 1.62
C ASP A 235 -5.94 15.23 0.16
N ALA A 236 -4.86 15.23 -0.63
CA ALA A 236 -4.92 15.67 -2.03
C ALA A 236 -5.90 14.84 -2.89
N THR A 237 -6.09 13.57 -2.53
CA THR A 237 -7.06 12.71 -3.21
C THR A 237 -8.51 13.11 -2.92
N ASN A 238 -8.80 13.84 -1.82
CA ASN A 238 -10.17 14.16 -1.43
C ASN A 238 -10.82 15.34 -2.19
N VAL A 239 -10.12 15.88 -3.20
CA VAL A 239 -10.69 16.84 -4.17
C VAL A 239 -11.84 16.23 -4.97
N ILE A 240 -11.96 14.91 -4.96
CA ILE A 240 -13.02 14.16 -5.62
C ILE A 240 -14.34 14.40 -4.90
N GLU A 241 -15.34 14.85 -5.64
CA GLU A 241 -16.65 15.18 -5.07
C GLU A 241 -17.58 13.96 -5.01
N THR A 242 -17.53 13.09 -6.02
CA THR A 242 -18.49 11.99 -6.21
C THR A 242 -17.80 10.66 -6.57
N PRO A 243 -17.03 10.07 -5.64
CA PRO A 243 -16.52 8.71 -5.84
C PRO A 243 -17.69 7.72 -5.96
N VAL A 244 -17.47 6.59 -6.60
CA VAL A 244 -18.49 5.54 -6.75
C VAL A 244 -18.74 4.86 -5.41
N VAL A 245 -17.68 4.66 -4.62
CA VAL A 245 -17.72 4.04 -3.29
C VAL A 245 -16.49 4.45 -2.48
N CYS A 246 -16.65 4.61 -1.16
CA CYS A 246 -15.57 4.91 -0.22
C CYS A 246 -15.29 3.72 0.71
N GLY A 247 -14.03 3.55 1.12
CA GLY A 247 -13.60 2.53 2.08
C GLY A 247 -12.75 3.10 3.20
N VAL A 248 -12.97 2.67 4.43
CA VAL A 248 -12.10 2.96 5.58
C VAL A 248 -11.52 1.66 6.11
N ALA A 249 -10.25 1.40 5.82
CA ALA A 249 -9.51 0.27 6.36
C ALA A 249 -9.21 0.46 7.86
N SER A 250 -8.56 -0.51 8.50
CA SER A 250 -8.32 -0.52 9.95
C SER A 250 -7.71 0.79 10.48
N LEU A 251 -8.30 1.30 11.55
CA LEU A 251 -7.90 2.50 12.26
C LEU A 251 -7.04 2.14 13.47
N GLY A 252 -6.08 3.01 13.73
CA GLY A 252 -5.10 2.84 14.81
C GLY A 252 -4.27 4.10 14.97
N TYR A 253 -3.48 4.13 16.05
CA TYR A 253 -2.62 5.26 16.38
C TYR A 253 -1.45 5.36 15.41
N ASP A 254 -1.48 6.38 14.55
CA ASP A 254 -0.36 6.76 13.70
C ASP A 254 -0.46 8.24 13.35
N HIS A 255 0.67 8.89 13.11
CA HIS A 255 0.73 10.31 12.78
C HIS A 255 -0.01 11.23 13.77
N MET A 256 0.03 10.91 15.07
CA MET A 256 -0.74 11.62 16.12
C MET A 256 -0.39 13.12 16.20
N GLU A 257 0.87 13.48 15.90
CA GLU A 257 1.33 14.87 15.80
C GLU A 257 0.54 15.71 14.77
N ILE A 258 -0.07 15.06 13.77
CA ILE A 258 -0.74 15.73 12.64
C ILE A 258 -2.26 15.53 12.69
N LEU A 259 -2.71 14.32 13.05
CA LEU A 259 -4.11 13.91 12.97
C LEU A 259 -4.86 14.02 14.30
N GLY A 260 -4.14 14.21 15.41
CA GLY A 260 -4.71 14.25 16.75
C GLY A 260 -4.23 13.10 17.64
N ASN A 261 -4.50 13.24 18.93
CA ASN A 261 -3.99 12.35 19.97
C ASN A 261 -4.97 11.25 20.39
N THR A 262 -6.15 11.16 19.77
CA THR A 262 -7.16 10.13 20.08
C THR A 262 -7.59 9.39 18.82
N LEU A 263 -8.15 8.18 18.95
CA LEU A 263 -8.63 7.42 17.79
C LEU A 263 -9.82 8.12 17.13
N GLY A 264 -10.68 8.78 17.91
CA GLY A 264 -11.81 9.54 17.39
C GLY A 264 -11.36 10.71 16.49
N GLN A 265 -10.29 11.43 16.87
CA GLN A 265 -9.72 12.49 16.02
C GLN A 265 -9.16 11.92 14.70
N ILE A 266 -8.42 10.80 14.79
CA ILE A 266 -7.89 10.10 13.63
C ILE A 266 -9.03 9.58 12.72
N ALA A 267 -10.09 9.04 13.32
CA ALA A 267 -11.28 8.56 12.62
C ALA A 267 -12.00 9.72 11.92
N GLY A 268 -12.17 10.88 12.57
CA GLY A 268 -12.81 12.05 12.00
C GLY A 268 -12.07 12.61 10.77
N GLU A 269 -10.73 12.64 10.81
CA GLU A 269 -9.92 12.98 9.64
C GLU A 269 -10.14 12.00 8.49
N LYS A 270 -10.22 10.69 8.77
CA LYS A 270 -10.39 9.65 7.73
C LYS A 270 -11.81 9.60 7.17
N ALA A 271 -12.83 9.77 8.01
CA ALA A 271 -14.22 9.90 7.62
C ALA A 271 -14.48 11.13 6.73
N GLY A 272 -13.51 12.05 6.64
CA GLY A 272 -13.56 13.18 5.72
C GLY A 272 -13.64 12.81 4.23
N ILE A 273 -13.38 11.54 3.86
CA ILE A 273 -13.60 11.04 2.50
C ILE A 273 -15.05 10.64 2.22
N PHE A 274 -15.92 10.59 3.24
CA PHE A 274 -17.34 10.30 3.04
C PHE A 274 -18.00 11.45 2.27
N LYS A 275 -18.84 11.09 1.29
CA LYS A 275 -19.55 12.03 0.42
C LYS A 275 -21.02 11.67 0.42
N ARG A 276 -21.89 12.68 0.51
CA ARG A 276 -23.35 12.51 0.62
C ARG A 276 -23.88 11.62 -0.50
N GLY A 277 -24.67 10.59 -0.14
CA GLY A 277 -25.26 9.63 -1.09
C GLY A 277 -24.27 8.64 -1.73
N VAL A 278 -22.99 8.66 -1.34
CA VAL A 278 -22.00 7.66 -1.76
C VAL A 278 -21.89 6.58 -0.68
N PRO A 279 -22.03 5.28 -1.03
CA PRO A 279 -21.89 4.20 -0.07
C PRO A 279 -20.47 4.13 0.48
N ALA A 280 -20.39 3.80 1.77
CA ALA A 280 -19.13 3.64 2.46
C ALA A 280 -19.05 2.26 3.14
N PHE A 281 -17.86 1.70 3.13
CA PHE A 281 -17.56 0.46 3.85
C PHE A 281 -16.43 0.68 4.84
N THR A 282 -16.52 0.04 5.99
CA THR A 282 -15.44 -0.04 6.97
C THR A 282 -15.26 -1.49 7.42
N VAL A 283 -14.19 -1.76 8.14
CA VAL A 283 -13.93 -3.04 8.81
C VAL A 283 -14.25 -2.89 10.31
N PRO A 284 -14.24 -3.96 11.12
CA PRO A 284 -14.35 -3.81 12.57
C PRO A 284 -13.29 -2.83 13.08
N GLN A 285 -13.74 -1.85 13.87
CA GLN A 285 -12.90 -0.81 14.46
C GLN A 285 -13.01 -0.84 15.99
N PRO A 286 -12.05 -0.24 16.71
CA PRO A 286 -12.25 0.13 18.11
C PRO A 286 -13.47 1.04 18.27
N ASP A 287 -14.23 0.89 19.35
CA ASP A 287 -15.49 1.62 19.59
C ASP A 287 -15.35 3.14 19.42
N GLU A 288 -14.29 3.74 19.97
CA GLU A 288 -14.02 5.19 19.85
C GLU A 288 -13.96 5.64 18.38
N ALA A 289 -13.35 4.82 17.52
CA ALA A 289 -13.23 5.12 16.10
C ALA A 289 -14.54 4.82 15.36
N MET A 290 -15.22 3.71 15.70
CA MET A 290 -16.47 3.31 15.06
C MET A 290 -17.57 4.36 15.25
N CYS A 291 -17.76 4.84 16.49
CA CYS A 291 -18.76 5.88 16.78
C CYS A 291 -18.58 7.11 15.88
N VAL A 292 -17.34 7.58 15.69
CA VAL A 292 -17.07 8.75 14.84
C VAL A 292 -17.35 8.46 13.36
N LEU A 293 -17.09 7.24 12.88
CA LEU A 293 -17.45 6.86 11.52
C LEU A 293 -18.97 6.85 11.33
N GLU A 294 -19.73 6.30 12.29
CA GLU A 294 -21.19 6.23 12.27
C GLU A 294 -21.82 7.62 12.34
N ASP A 295 -21.38 8.46 13.28
CA ASP A 295 -21.83 9.84 13.43
C ASP A 295 -21.63 10.60 12.12
N ARG A 296 -20.41 10.51 11.54
CA ARG A 296 -20.10 11.20 10.29
C ARG A 296 -20.91 10.66 9.11
N ALA A 297 -21.15 9.36 9.06
CA ALA A 297 -21.99 8.76 8.02
C ALA A 297 -23.44 9.23 8.16
N SER A 298 -23.97 9.29 9.39
CA SER A 298 -25.30 9.80 9.68
C SER A 298 -25.45 11.28 9.31
N GLU A 299 -24.48 12.13 9.63
CA GLU A 299 -24.48 13.56 9.27
C GLU A 299 -24.57 13.80 7.75
N LEU A 300 -23.99 12.88 6.97
CA LEU A 300 -23.88 12.99 5.52
C LEU A 300 -24.91 12.15 4.76
N ASP A 301 -25.82 11.46 5.45
CA ASP A 301 -26.74 10.49 4.85
C ASP A 301 -26.00 9.44 3.98
N VAL A 302 -24.89 8.92 4.51
CA VAL A 302 -24.04 7.91 3.87
C VAL A 302 -24.43 6.53 4.39
N PRO A 303 -24.77 5.56 3.51
CA PRO A 303 -24.98 4.19 3.93
C PRO A 303 -23.61 3.56 4.24
N LEU A 304 -23.25 3.56 5.53
CA LEU A 304 -22.05 2.92 6.06
C LEU A 304 -22.35 1.47 6.43
N GLN A 305 -21.53 0.54 5.95
CA GLN A 305 -21.59 -0.87 6.32
C GLN A 305 -20.26 -1.38 6.87
N VAL A 306 -20.31 -2.13 7.96
CA VAL A 306 -19.15 -2.87 8.48
C VAL A 306 -19.04 -4.20 7.75
N VAL A 307 -17.87 -4.47 7.20
CA VAL A 307 -17.57 -5.67 6.42
C VAL A 307 -16.81 -6.68 7.28
N SER A 308 -17.29 -7.92 7.30
CA SER A 308 -16.59 -9.02 7.96
C SER A 308 -15.30 -9.40 7.22
N PRO A 309 -14.27 -9.93 7.92
CA PRO A 309 -13.12 -10.52 7.26
C PRO A 309 -13.55 -11.59 6.24
N LEU A 310 -12.79 -11.72 5.15
CA LEU A 310 -12.99 -12.80 4.20
C LEU A 310 -12.82 -14.17 4.89
N ASP A 311 -13.82 -15.03 4.75
CA ASP A 311 -13.72 -16.43 5.12
C ASP A 311 -12.73 -17.15 4.18
N PRO A 312 -11.64 -17.74 4.69
CA PRO A 312 -10.67 -18.49 3.89
C PRO A 312 -11.28 -19.64 3.08
N ASP A 313 -12.38 -20.23 3.55
CA ASP A 313 -13.03 -21.37 2.87
C ASP A 313 -13.59 -20.96 1.50
N LEU A 314 -13.91 -19.66 1.31
CA LEU A 314 -14.38 -19.11 0.03
C LEU A 314 -13.27 -19.02 -1.04
N LEU A 315 -12.00 -19.24 -0.68
CA LEU A 315 -10.88 -19.27 -1.63
C LEU A 315 -10.68 -20.64 -2.30
N SER A 316 -11.54 -21.63 -2.04
CA SER A 316 -11.46 -22.95 -2.68
C SER A 316 -10.10 -23.65 -2.46
N GLY A 317 -9.53 -23.51 -1.26
CA GLY A 317 -8.23 -24.09 -0.91
C GLY A 317 -7.00 -23.32 -1.42
N LEU A 318 -7.21 -22.16 -2.06
CA LEU A 318 -6.13 -21.25 -2.45
C LEU A 318 -5.80 -20.27 -1.33
N SER A 319 -4.60 -19.68 -1.38
CA SER A 319 -4.15 -18.63 -0.46
C SER A 319 -4.26 -17.26 -1.11
N LEU A 320 -4.48 -16.22 -0.30
CA LEU A 320 -4.35 -14.83 -0.76
C LEU A 320 -2.94 -14.58 -1.33
N GLY A 321 -2.86 -13.70 -2.33
CA GLY A 321 -1.59 -13.27 -2.92
C GLY A 321 -0.74 -12.39 -1.98
N LEU A 322 -1.37 -11.80 -0.96
CA LEU A 322 -0.70 -11.12 0.14
C LEU A 322 -0.80 -11.98 1.41
N GLU A 323 0.33 -12.21 2.07
CA GLU A 323 0.38 -13.05 3.27
C GLU A 323 0.00 -12.30 4.57
N GLY A 324 -0.44 -13.07 5.56
CA GLY A 324 -0.78 -12.61 6.91
C GLY A 324 -2.28 -12.56 7.19
N GLU A 325 -2.68 -12.91 8.41
CA GLU A 325 -4.10 -13.00 8.83
C GLU A 325 -4.88 -11.68 8.66
N HIS A 326 -4.21 -10.56 8.89
CA HIS A 326 -4.79 -9.23 8.72
C HIS A 326 -5.21 -8.94 7.25
N GLN A 327 -4.71 -9.69 6.27
CA GLN A 327 -5.08 -9.51 4.87
C GLN A 327 -6.50 -9.99 4.57
N PHE A 328 -7.08 -10.90 5.37
CA PHE A 328 -8.49 -11.30 5.20
C PHE A 328 -9.46 -10.16 5.49
N VAL A 329 -9.11 -9.28 6.43
CA VAL A 329 -9.85 -8.03 6.71
C VAL A 329 -9.78 -7.09 5.50
N ASN A 330 -8.58 -6.89 4.95
CA ASN A 330 -8.36 -6.04 3.78
C ASN A 330 -9.04 -6.59 2.51
N ALA A 331 -9.02 -7.91 2.33
CA ALA A 331 -9.67 -8.61 1.24
C ALA A 331 -11.19 -8.48 1.33
N GLY A 332 -11.77 -8.68 2.52
CA GLY A 332 -13.20 -8.46 2.76
C GLY A 332 -13.65 -7.06 2.35
N LEU A 333 -12.92 -6.03 2.81
CA LEU A 333 -13.19 -4.64 2.41
C LEU A 333 -13.08 -4.44 0.90
N ALA A 334 -12.04 -4.98 0.25
CA ALA A 334 -11.85 -4.88 -1.20
C ALA A 334 -13.01 -5.53 -1.98
N ILE A 335 -13.48 -6.71 -1.55
CA ILE A 335 -14.63 -7.40 -2.16
C ILE A 335 -15.89 -6.52 -2.10
N ALA A 336 -16.18 -5.90 -0.96
CA ALA A 336 -17.34 -5.02 -0.80
C ALA A 336 -17.26 -3.78 -1.70
N LEU A 337 -16.07 -3.17 -1.78
CA LEU A 337 -15.80 -2.02 -2.65
C LEU A 337 -15.99 -2.38 -4.13
N CYS A 338 -15.38 -3.47 -4.59
CA CYS A 338 -15.48 -3.94 -5.97
C CYS A 338 -16.92 -4.31 -6.34
N SER A 339 -17.62 -5.04 -5.47
CA SER A 339 -19.01 -5.45 -5.70
C SER A 339 -19.93 -4.25 -5.86
N THR A 340 -19.76 -3.24 -5.00
CA THR A 340 -20.54 -2.00 -5.06
C THR A 340 -20.20 -1.17 -6.29
N TRP A 341 -18.93 -1.10 -6.65
CA TRP A 341 -18.47 -0.41 -7.85
C TRP A 341 -19.06 -1.05 -9.12
N LEU A 342 -19.01 -2.38 -9.23
CA LEU A 342 -19.58 -3.13 -10.36
C LEU A 342 -21.09 -2.86 -10.49
N HIS A 343 -21.82 -2.93 -9.37
CA HIS A 343 -23.26 -2.67 -9.34
C HIS A 343 -23.60 -1.24 -9.77
N ARG A 344 -22.97 -0.23 -9.17
CA ARG A 344 -23.26 1.20 -9.43
C ARG A 344 -22.82 1.66 -10.82
N THR A 345 -21.92 0.94 -11.47
CA THR A 345 -21.45 1.24 -12.83
C THR A 345 -22.17 0.45 -13.92
N GLY A 346 -23.23 -0.30 -13.55
CA GLY A 346 -24.07 -1.04 -14.50
C GLY A 346 -23.54 -2.42 -14.91
N ASN A 347 -22.49 -2.92 -14.25
CA ASN A 347 -21.86 -4.21 -14.52
C ASN A 347 -22.51 -5.34 -13.71
N VAL A 348 -23.84 -5.41 -13.75
CA VAL A 348 -24.71 -6.24 -12.88
C VAL A 348 -24.59 -7.76 -13.14
N GLY A 349 -23.88 -8.18 -14.19
CA GLY A 349 -23.59 -9.59 -14.48
C GLY A 349 -22.67 -10.28 -13.45
N ILE A 350 -22.05 -9.50 -12.56
CA ILE A 350 -21.16 -9.96 -11.49
C ILE A 350 -21.73 -9.40 -10.16
N ASN A 351 -22.84 -9.99 -9.68
CA ASN A 351 -23.57 -9.46 -8.52
C ASN A 351 -23.30 -10.32 -7.27
N TYR A 352 -22.43 -9.83 -6.38
CA TYR A 352 -21.99 -10.56 -5.17
C TYR A 352 -22.70 -10.13 -3.88
N LEU A 353 -23.34 -8.95 -3.83
CA LEU A 353 -23.93 -8.41 -2.59
C LEU A 353 -25.07 -9.27 -1.99
N LYS A 354 -25.54 -10.31 -2.68
CA LYS A 354 -26.66 -11.16 -2.25
C LYS A 354 -26.30 -12.65 -2.11
N ASP A 355 -25.13 -13.09 -2.55
CA ASP A 355 -24.76 -14.51 -2.54
C ASP A 355 -23.45 -14.69 -1.76
N THR A 356 -23.57 -15.00 -0.47
CA THR A 356 -22.44 -15.18 0.45
C THR A 356 -21.86 -16.59 0.39
N THR A 357 -22.36 -17.45 -0.50
CA THR A 357 -22.00 -18.88 -0.50
C THR A 357 -20.77 -19.19 -1.35
N ASN A 358 -20.49 -18.38 -2.39
CA ASN A 358 -19.34 -18.56 -3.28
C ASN A 358 -18.83 -17.23 -3.82
N LEU A 359 -17.50 -17.08 -3.88
CA LEU A 359 -16.87 -15.94 -4.58
C LEU A 359 -16.77 -16.22 -6.09
N PRO A 360 -17.02 -15.21 -6.96
CA PRO A 360 -16.76 -15.35 -8.39
C PRO A 360 -15.31 -15.72 -8.68
N GLU A 361 -15.07 -16.53 -9.72
CA GLU A 361 -13.72 -16.96 -10.12
C GLU A 361 -12.78 -15.76 -10.33
N GLN A 362 -13.28 -14.66 -10.90
CA GLN A 362 -12.51 -13.44 -11.12
C GLN A 362 -12.06 -12.78 -9.80
N PHE A 363 -12.89 -12.88 -8.76
CA PHE A 363 -12.56 -12.36 -7.43
C PHE A 363 -11.50 -13.24 -6.78
N ILE A 364 -11.68 -14.56 -6.81
CA ILE A 364 -10.69 -15.52 -6.29
C ILE A 364 -9.35 -15.30 -7.01
N LYS A 365 -9.35 -15.19 -8.34
CA LYS A 365 -8.15 -14.93 -9.13
C LYS A 365 -7.51 -13.58 -8.78
N GLY A 366 -8.30 -12.52 -8.61
CA GLY A 366 -7.81 -11.22 -8.16
C GLY A 366 -7.16 -11.28 -6.77
N LEU A 367 -7.83 -11.92 -5.81
CA LEU A 367 -7.35 -12.08 -4.43
C LEU A 367 -6.07 -12.92 -4.33
N THR A 368 -5.97 -13.97 -5.14
CA THR A 368 -4.82 -14.91 -5.13
C THR A 368 -3.62 -14.40 -5.92
N THR A 369 -3.81 -13.47 -6.87
CA THR A 369 -2.74 -12.89 -7.71
C THR A 369 -2.31 -11.48 -7.30
N ALA A 370 -2.99 -10.87 -6.32
CA ALA A 370 -2.62 -9.57 -5.78
C ALA A 370 -1.20 -9.58 -5.21
N ALA A 371 -0.39 -8.60 -5.60
CA ALA A 371 1.01 -8.49 -5.18
C ALA A 371 1.36 -7.05 -4.83
N LEU A 372 1.98 -6.88 -3.66
CA LEU A 372 2.43 -5.60 -3.12
C LEU A 372 3.78 -5.80 -2.44
N GLN A 373 4.78 -5.03 -2.87
CA GLN A 373 6.14 -5.16 -2.35
C GLN A 373 6.23 -4.70 -0.88
N GLY A 374 7.17 -5.29 -0.14
CA GLY A 374 7.49 -4.92 1.25
C GLY A 374 6.37 -5.15 2.28
N ARG A 375 5.40 -6.02 1.95
CA ARG A 375 4.32 -6.46 2.83
C ARG A 375 4.34 -7.97 2.90
N ALA A 376 4.76 -8.51 4.05
CA ALA A 376 4.84 -9.95 4.26
C ALA A 376 5.48 -10.69 3.06
N GLN A 377 6.57 -10.14 2.51
CA GLN A 377 7.17 -10.58 1.25
C GLN A 377 8.42 -11.43 1.52
N ILE A 378 8.48 -12.62 0.94
CA ILE A 378 9.63 -13.53 1.08
C ILE A 378 10.46 -13.50 -0.20
N VAL A 379 11.76 -13.24 -0.08
CA VAL A 379 12.70 -13.20 -1.21
C VAL A 379 13.96 -13.99 -0.87
N PRO A 380 14.18 -15.15 -1.49
CA PRO A 380 15.47 -15.83 -1.47
C PRO A 380 16.53 -14.97 -2.16
N ASP A 381 17.72 -14.83 -1.56
CA ASP A 381 18.85 -14.16 -2.22
C ASP A 381 19.37 -15.05 -3.35
N ARG A 382 19.35 -14.51 -4.58
CA ARG A 382 19.79 -15.23 -5.79
C ARG A 382 21.26 -14.97 -6.14
N LEU A 383 21.91 -14.01 -5.49
CA LEU A 383 23.30 -13.62 -5.73
C LEU A 383 24.29 -14.44 -4.89
N VAL A 384 23.80 -15.24 -3.95
CA VAL A 384 24.62 -16.25 -3.28
C VAL A 384 24.71 -17.49 -4.17
N GLU A 385 25.86 -17.69 -4.81
CA GLU A 385 26.27 -18.99 -5.35
C GLU A 385 26.40 -19.99 -4.19
N SER A 386 25.29 -20.62 -3.80
CA SER A 386 25.27 -21.75 -2.88
C SER A 386 24.93 -23.03 -3.64
N GLU A 387 25.44 -24.15 -3.14
CA GLU A 387 25.12 -25.51 -3.60
C GLU A 387 23.62 -25.82 -3.50
N SER A 388 22.86 -25.07 -2.67
CA SER A 388 21.40 -25.14 -2.59
C SER A 388 20.76 -23.75 -2.62
N PRO A 389 19.83 -23.47 -3.56
CA PRO A 389 19.08 -22.22 -3.54
C PRO A 389 18.25 -22.11 -2.26
N GLY A 390 18.28 -20.93 -1.61
CA GLY A 390 17.47 -20.64 -0.42
C GLY A 390 18.18 -20.76 0.93
N ASP A 391 19.51 -20.81 0.95
CA ASP A 391 20.31 -20.72 2.20
C ASP A 391 20.27 -19.33 2.83
N LEU A 392 20.05 -18.27 2.05
CA LEU A 392 19.76 -16.91 2.52
C LEU A 392 18.36 -16.52 2.06
N VAL A 393 17.45 -16.28 3.00
CA VAL A 393 16.09 -15.81 2.70
C VAL A 393 15.78 -14.56 3.49
N PHE A 394 15.36 -13.51 2.78
CA PHE A 394 14.89 -12.28 3.36
C PHE A 394 13.36 -12.27 3.47
N TYR A 395 12.87 -11.83 4.62
CA TYR A 395 11.47 -11.67 4.95
C TYR A 395 11.24 -10.17 5.15
N PHE A 396 10.50 -9.55 4.24
CA PHE A 396 10.30 -8.10 4.20
C PHE A 396 8.92 -7.71 4.71
N ASP A 397 8.90 -6.85 5.71
CA ASP A 397 7.67 -6.17 6.11
C ASP A 397 7.95 -4.76 6.60
N GLY A 398 7.27 -3.77 6.02
CA GLY A 398 7.43 -2.37 6.39
C GLY A 398 6.75 -1.94 7.70
N ALA A 399 6.58 -2.83 8.68
CA ALA A 399 6.04 -2.51 9.99
C ALA A 399 6.88 -1.45 10.72
N HIS A 400 6.20 -0.48 11.32
CA HIS A 400 6.83 0.68 11.98
C HIS A 400 5.96 1.30 13.08
N SER A 401 4.92 0.59 13.52
CA SER A 401 4.13 0.91 14.73
C SER A 401 4.09 -0.32 15.64
N PRO A 402 3.82 -0.16 16.95
CA PRO A 402 3.77 -1.27 17.90
C PRO A 402 2.83 -2.41 17.44
N GLU A 403 1.65 -2.06 16.95
CA GLU A 403 0.63 -3.02 16.49
C GLU A 403 1.06 -3.72 15.20
N SER A 404 1.71 -2.99 14.28
CA SER A 404 2.28 -3.59 13.07
C SER A 404 3.45 -4.52 13.39
N MET A 405 4.22 -4.26 14.46
CA MET A 405 5.29 -5.17 14.91
C MET A 405 4.71 -6.50 15.40
N ASP A 406 3.61 -6.47 16.16
CA ASP A 406 2.94 -7.69 16.62
C ASP A 406 2.44 -8.54 15.42
N VAL A 407 1.88 -7.88 14.40
CA VAL A 407 1.39 -8.54 13.17
C VAL A 407 2.54 -9.09 12.34
N CYS A 408 3.61 -8.31 12.15
CA CYS A 408 4.83 -8.69 11.45
C CYS A 408 5.48 -9.92 12.10
N ALA A 409 5.61 -9.92 13.43
CA ALA A 409 6.17 -11.01 14.21
C ALA A 409 5.40 -12.33 14.02
N LYS A 410 4.07 -12.26 14.10
CA LYS A 410 3.18 -13.42 13.89
C LYS A 410 3.34 -13.99 12.49
N TRP A 411 3.29 -13.13 11.46
CA TRP A 411 3.49 -13.55 10.08
C TRP A 411 4.86 -14.21 9.90
N PHE A 412 5.94 -13.54 10.31
CA PHE A 412 7.30 -14.06 10.18
C PHE A 412 7.44 -15.43 10.84
N SER A 413 6.90 -15.58 12.05
CA SER A 413 6.95 -16.84 12.80
C SER A 413 6.21 -17.99 12.11
N LEU A 414 5.09 -17.71 11.46
CA LEU A 414 4.35 -18.70 10.66
C LEU A 414 5.08 -19.02 9.35
N ALA A 415 5.57 -18.00 8.65
CA ALA A 415 6.23 -18.13 7.36
C ALA A 415 7.50 -18.99 7.44
N ILE A 416 8.35 -18.78 8.47
CA ILE A 416 9.57 -19.58 8.63
C ILE A 416 9.26 -21.06 8.93
N ARG A 417 8.12 -21.36 9.57
CA ARG A 417 7.67 -22.75 9.84
C ARG A 417 7.16 -23.42 8.58
N GLN A 418 6.38 -22.71 7.76
CA GLN A 418 5.83 -23.24 6.51
C GLN A 418 6.91 -23.44 5.44
N GLY A 419 7.95 -22.59 5.43
CA GLY A 419 9.15 -22.74 4.60
C GLY A 419 10.00 -23.99 4.88
N HIS A 420 9.61 -24.84 5.85
CA HIS A 420 10.15 -26.18 6.08
C HIS A 420 9.35 -27.31 5.37
N GLY A 421 8.22 -27.01 4.71
CA GLY A 421 7.29 -28.03 4.22
C GLY A 421 6.81 -27.95 2.77
N GLN A 422 6.88 -26.80 2.07
CA GLN A 422 6.38 -26.72 0.69
C GLN A 422 7.17 -25.70 -0.16
N GLN A 423 8.13 -26.18 -0.95
CA GLN A 423 8.41 -25.53 -2.23
C GLN A 423 7.44 -26.13 -3.25
N LYS A 424 6.38 -25.39 -3.62
CA LYS A 424 5.58 -25.74 -4.80
C LYS A 424 6.41 -25.37 -6.04
N PRO A 425 6.62 -26.30 -7.00
CA PRO A 425 7.18 -25.93 -8.29
C PRO A 425 6.19 -25.01 -9.01
N LEU A 426 6.70 -23.95 -9.61
CA LEU A 426 5.98 -23.25 -10.67
C LEU A 426 5.71 -24.26 -11.80
N HIS A 427 4.45 -24.40 -12.19
CA HIS A 427 4.05 -25.18 -13.35
C HIS A 427 4.74 -24.63 -14.60
N ASP A 428 5.68 -25.39 -15.15
CA ASP A 428 6.11 -25.28 -16.54
C ASP A 428 5.75 -26.60 -17.21
N GLU A 429 4.74 -26.58 -18.09
CA GLU A 429 4.34 -27.75 -18.86
C GLU A 429 5.32 -27.96 -20.02
N SER A 430 6.29 -28.85 -19.86
CA SER A 430 6.77 -29.68 -20.99
C SER A 430 7.64 -30.87 -20.55
N HIS A 431 7.19 -32.07 -20.96
CA HIS A 431 7.93 -33.33 -21.21
C HIS A 431 8.41 -34.25 -20.05
N GLN A 432 7.67 -35.36 -19.90
CA GLN A 432 7.99 -36.78 -19.61
C GLN A 432 9.09 -37.23 -18.60
N PRO A 433 8.91 -38.39 -17.94
CA PRO A 433 9.55 -38.71 -16.66
C PRO A 433 10.87 -39.47 -16.84
N ALA A 434 11.94 -38.94 -16.23
CA ALA A 434 13.14 -39.70 -15.92
C ALA A 434 13.25 -39.85 -14.40
N GLN A 435 13.22 -41.11 -13.94
CA GLN A 435 13.51 -41.51 -12.57
C GLN A 435 15.01 -41.31 -12.28
N SER A 436 15.36 -40.43 -11.33
CA SER A 436 16.57 -40.58 -10.50
C SER A 436 16.64 -39.51 -9.41
N ASP A 437 16.62 -39.98 -8.15
CA ASP A 437 17.39 -39.47 -7.01
C ASP A 437 17.28 -37.99 -6.61
N PHE A 438 16.15 -37.59 -6.02
CA PHE A 438 16.10 -36.38 -5.20
C PHE A 438 15.15 -36.57 -4.01
N HIS A 439 15.61 -37.15 -2.90
CA HIS A 439 14.88 -37.00 -1.63
C HIS A 439 15.73 -37.31 -0.39
N ILE A 440 16.79 -36.53 -0.16
CA ILE A 440 17.24 -36.20 1.21
C ILE A 440 17.72 -34.73 1.20
N ILE A 441 16.80 -33.77 1.29
CA ILE A 441 17.18 -32.41 1.72
C ILE A 441 17.55 -32.55 3.19
N SER A 442 18.86 -32.62 3.47
CA SER A 442 19.41 -32.54 4.82
C SER A 442 18.78 -31.36 5.56
N ARG A 443 18.16 -31.61 6.72
CA ARG A 443 17.54 -30.58 7.57
C ARG A 443 18.63 -29.66 8.11
N LYS A 444 19.02 -28.63 7.34
CA LYS A 444 19.94 -27.59 7.81
C LYS A 444 19.30 -26.85 8.98
N ASN A 445 20.08 -26.61 10.03
CA ASN A 445 19.66 -25.74 11.12
C ASN A 445 19.41 -24.32 10.56
N SER A 446 18.37 -23.65 11.04
CA SER A 446 18.03 -22.29 10.61
C SER A 446 18.38 -21.29 11.70
N MET A 447 18.93 -20.13 11.30
CA MET A 447 19.25 -19.00 12.15
C MET A 447 18.35 -17.82 11.76
N GLN A 448 17.54 -17.35 12.70
CA GLN A 448 16.72 -16.17 12.59
C GLN A 448 17.54 -14.93 12.93
N ILE A 449 17.65 -14.03 11.96
CA ILE A 449 18.40 -12.79 12.07
C ILE A 449 17.44 -11.63 11.89
N LEU A 450 17.58 -10.60 12.72
CA LEU A 450 16.87 -9.34 12.54
C LEU A 450 17.78 -8.34 11.83
N LEU A 451 17.32 -7.75 10.73
CA LEU A 451 17.90 -6.55 10.13
C LEU A 451 16.93 -5.39 10.37
N PHE A 452 17.30 -4.47 11.26
CA PHE A 452 16.37 -3.50 11.81
C PHE A 452 16.89 -2.07 11.77
N ASN A 453 15.95 -1.16 11.54
CA ASN A 453 16.14 0.25 11.77
C ASN A 453 14.78 0.95 11.89
N CYS A 454 14.69 2.05 12.63
CA CYS A 454 13.51 2.89 12.68
C CYS A 454 13.89 4.38 12.65
N MET A 455 12.95 5.24 12.27
CA MET A 455 13.15 6.69 12.34
C MET A 455 13.25 7.17 13.80
N SER A 456 13.97 8.25 14.05
CA SER A 456 14.19 8.80 15.41
C SER A 456 12.94 9.32 16.11
N VAL A 457 11.82 9.47 15.39
CA VAL A 457 10.51 9.84 15.96
C VAL A 457 9.69 8.65 16.44
N ARG A 458 10.20 7.44 16.21
CA ARG A 458 9.59 6.22 16.75
C ARG A 458 10.34 5.84 18.02
N ASP A 459 9.63 5.20 18.93
CA ASP A 459 10.22 4.62 20.13
C ASP A 459 10.77 3.21 19.80
N PRO A 460 12.09 3.04 19.64
CA PRO A 460 12.68 1.74 19.33
C PRO A 460 12.49 0.71 20.44
N GLN A 461 12.41 1.12 21.72
CA GLN A 461 12.22 0.19 22.83
C GLN A 461 10.82 -0.43 22.75
N LEU A 462 9.80 0.37 22.46
CA LEU A 462 8.44 -0.13 22.27
C LEU A 462 8.33 -1.03 21.02
N LEU A 463 8.96 -0.66 19.91
CA LEU A 463 8.90 -1.46 18.67
C LEU A 463 9.62 -2.81 18.82
N LEU A 464 10.85 -2.81 19.33
CA LEU A 464 11.65 -4.02 19.48
C LEU A 464 11.04 -4.95 20.53
N SER A 465 10.57 -4.42 21.67
CA SER A 465 9.93 -5.25 22.70
C SER A 465 8.68 -5.96 22.19
N ARG A 466 7.82 -5.27 21.43
CA ARG A 466 6.63 -5.86 20.79
C ARG A 466 7.01 -6.99 19.83
N LEU A 467 7.94 -6.70 18.91
CA LEU A 467 8.44 -7.67 17.93
C LEU A 467 9.00 -8.93 18.61
N MET A 468 9.91 -8.75 19.58
CA MET A 468 10.57 -9.85 20.27
C MET A 468 9.59 -10.69 21.09
N ASN A 469 8.69 -10.05 21.85
CA ASN A 469 7.69 -10.75 22.66
C ASN A 469 6.71 -11.53 21.78
N ALA A 470 6.25 -10.95 20.67
CA ALA A 470 5.34 -11.61 19.76
C ALA A 470 5.99 -12.82 19.05
N CYS A 471 7.27 -12.72 18.65
CA CYS A 471 8.03 -13.86 18.14
C CYS A 471 8.25 -14.94 19.22
N ALA A 472 8.62 -14.54 20.45
CA ALA A 472 8.85 -15.48 21.56
C ALA A 472 7.57 -16.24 21.96
N ASN A 473 6.41 -15.59 21.93
CA ASN A 473 5.11 -16.24 22.11
C ASN A 473 4.80 -17.28 21.01
N GLN A 474 5.44 -17.16 19.86
CA GLN A 474 5.43 -18.15 18.79
C GLN A 474 6.66 -19.06 18.82
N GLY A 475 7.44 -19.11 19.91
CA GLY A 475 8.64 -19.94 20.04
C GLY A 475 9.75 -19.63 19.03
N VAL A 476 9.79 -18.40 18.50
CA VAL A 476 10.80 -17.92 17.57
C VAL A 476 11.69 -16.90 18.28
N TYR A 477 13.00 -17.12 18.23
CA TYR A 477 13.98 -16.26 18.87
C TYR A 477 15.03 -15.83 17.86
N PHE A 478 15.35 -14.54 17.82
CA PHE A 478 16.44 -14.05 16.99
C PHE A 478 17.78 -14.37 17.65
N GLN A 479 18.71 -14.99 16.91
CA GLN A 479 20.05 -15.27 17.42
C GLN A 479 21.00 -14.09 17.19
N LYS A 480 20.69 -13.20 16.23
CA LYS A 480 21.47 -11.99 15.96
C LYS A 480 20.60 -10.85 15.43
N ALA A 481 20.92 -9.61 15.83
CA ALA A 481 20.37 -8.40 15.23
C ALA A 481 21.45 -7.56 14.54
N LEU A 482 21.12 -7.00 13.38
CA LEU A 482 21.97 -6.12 12.59
C LEU A 482 21.28 -4.75 12.51
N PHE A 483 21.99 -3.70 12.95
CA PHE A 483 21.50 -2.33 12.93
C PHE A 483 22.23 -1.53 11.87
N VAL A 484 21.47 -0.87 11.00
CA VAL A 484 21.97 -0.13 9.83
C VAL A 484 21.41 1.29 9.79
N PRO A 485 22.06 2.25 9.09
CA PRO A 485 21.54 3.60 8.87
C PRO A 485 20.21 3.63 8.13
N ASN A 486 19.42 4.70 8.35
CA ASN A 486 18.22 4.98 7.54
C ASN A 486 18.61 5.68 6.23
N THR A 487 19.90 5.98 6.07
CA THR A 487 20.44 6.68 4.91
C THR A 487 20.26 5.81 3.68
N SER A 488 19.13 5.96 3.01
CA SER A 488 19.01 5.49 1.64
C SER A 488 20.11 6.19 0.87
N VAL A 489 20.96 5.41 0.22
CA VAL A 489 21.93 5.92 -0.76
C VAL A 489 21.19 6.70 -1.87
N TYR A 490 19.85 6.60 -1.91
CA TYR A 490 18.92 7.08 -2.91
C TYR A 490 17.89 8.08 -2.35
N TYR A 491 18.26 8.92 -1.38
CA TYR A 491 17.38 10.01 -0.86
C TYR A 491 16.98 11.06 -1.92
N LYS A 492 17.59 11.02 -3.11
CA LYS A 492 17.08 11.71 -4.29
C LYS A 492 16.16 10.76 -5.02
N VAL A 493 15.01 11.24 -5.46
CA VAL A 493 13.94 10.45 -6.10
C VAL A 493 14.41 9.71 -7.39
N GLY A 494 15.69 9.78 -7.78
CA GLY A 494 16.30 9.07 -8.91
C GLY A 494 17.05 7.77 -8.56
N THR A 495 17.42 7.02 -9.59
CA THR A 495 17.93 5.64 -9.49
C THR A 495 19.44 5.52 -9.25
N SER A 496 20.20 6.62 -9.25
CA SER A 496 21.67 6.52 -9.43
C SER A 496 22.51 7.55 -8.67
N SER A 497 22.26 7.83 -7.38
CA SER A 497 23.24 8.59 -6.57
C SER A 497 24.14 7.68 -5.75
N VAL A 498 25.40 7.52 -6.14
CA VAL A 498 26.46 7.01 -5.25
C VAL A 498 26.65 8.03 -4.12
N PRO A 499 26.81 7.63 -2.84
CA PRO A 499 27.04 8.60 -1.79
C PRO A 499 28.40 9.27 -2.00
N PRO A 500 28.57 10.54 -1.62
CA PRO A 500 29.90 11.14 -1.57
C PRO A 500 30.79 10.28 -0.66
N ALA A 501 31.96 9.88 -1.16
CA ALA A 501 32.84 8.90 -0.54
C ALA A 501 33.50 9.34 0.79
N ASP A 502 33.11 10.47 1.37
CA ASP A 502 33.92 11.14 2.40
C ASP A 502 33.11 11.83 3.52
N THR A 503 32.01 11.23 3.95
CA THR A 503 31.37 11.65 5.21
C THR A 503 31.41 10.51 6.20
N GLN A 504 32.15 10.68 7.30
CA GLN A 504 32.06 9.82 8.48
C GLN A 504 30.58 9.58 8.79
N VAL A 505 30.10 8.35 8.58
CA VAL A 505 28.72 8.00 8.86
C VAL A 505 28.54 8.07 10.37
N ASN A 506 27.70 8.99 10.84
CA ASN A 506 27.38 9.07 12.26
C ASN A 506 26.50 7.87 12.65
N LEU A 507 27.08 6.92 13.39
CA LEU A 507 26.41 5.68 13.83
C LEU A 507 25.80 5.79 15.23
N SER A 508 25.73 6.97 15.83
CA SER A 508 25.21 7.16 17.20
C SER A 508 23.80 6.59 17.38
N TRP A 509 22.93 6.77 16.37
CA TRP A 509 21.59 6.21 16.38
C TRP A 509 21.61 4.68 16.35
N GLN A 510 22.37 4.06 15.44
CA GLN A 510 22.50 2.61 15.35
C GLN A 510 23.07 1.99 16.63
N LEU A 511 24.08 2.64 17.23
CA LEU A 511 24.63 2.24 18.52
C LEU A 511 23.59 2.36 19.65
N SER A 512 22.72 3.36 19.61
CA SER A 512 21.60 3.44 20.56
C SER A 512 20.59 2.31 20.37
N LEU A 513 20.26 1.94 19.12
CA LEU A 513 19.39 0.79 18.84
C LEU A 513 20.01 -0.51 19.35
N GLN A 514 21.33 -0.69 19.14
CA GLN A 514 22.07 -1.84 19.63
C GLN A 514 22.01 -1.96 21.16
N ARG A 515 22.23 -0.88 21.90
CA ARG A 515 22.14 -0.89 23.37
C ARG A 515 20.75 -1.27 23.87
N ILE A 516 19.70 -0.75 23.23
CA ILE A 516 18.31 -1.08 23.57
C ILE A 516 18.05 -2.57 23.35
N TRP A 517 18.51 -3.11 22.22
CA TRP A 517 18.41 -4.54 21.92
C TRP A 517 19.14 -5.41 22.96
N GLU A 518 20.36 -5.05 23.32
CA GLU A 518 21.17 -5.78 24.29
C GLU A 518 20.50 -5.80 25.67
N ASN A 519 19.97 -4.67 26.12
CA ASN A 519 19.21 -4.59 27.37
C ASN A 519 17.98 -5.52 27.35
N LEU A 520 17.22 -5.51 26.25
CA LEU A 520 16.05 -6.39 26.09
C LEU A 520 16.44 -7.88 26.08
N MET A 521 17.57 -8.23 25.46
CA MET A 521 18.08 -9.61 25.47
C MET A 521 18.53 -10.06 26.87
N CYS A 522 19.14 -9.17 27.65
CA CYS A 522 19.49 -9.44 29.05
C CYS A 522 18.24 -9.66 29.90
N ASP A 523 17.19 -8.84 29.73
CA ASP A 523 15.92 -9.01 30.45
C ASP A 523 15.22 -10.34 30.13
N LEU A 524 15.31 -10.80 28.87
CA LEU A 524 14.79 -12.10 28.45
C LEU A 524 15.60 -13.26 29.05
N LYS A 525 16.93 -13.18 29.05
CA LYS A 525 17.80 -14.19 29.68
C LYS A 525 17.68 -14.20 31.22
N GLY A 526 17.47 -13.04 31.84
CA GLY A 526 17.26 -12.88 33.28
C GLY A 526 15.94 -13.48 33.79
N ARG A 527 14.97 -13.75 32.90
CA ARG A 527 13.77 -14.55 33.23
C ARG A 527 14.02 -16.05 33.23
N ASP A 528 15.11 -16.53 32.64
CA ASP A 528 15.43 -17.96 32.48
C ASP A 528 16.73 -18.43 33.16
N VAL A 529 17.51 -17.56 33.82
CA VAL A 529 18.76 -17.99 34.49
C VAL A 529 18.91 -17.36 35.88
N LYS A 530 18.63 -18.16 36.91
CA LYS A 530 19.38 -18.08 38.17
C LYS A 530 20.80 -18.59 37.90
N ASN A 531 21.79 -17.74 38.16
CA ASN A 531 23.24 -18.02 38.22
C ASN A 531 23.93 -18.46 36.93
N VAL A 532 24.68 -17.56 36.28
CA VAL A 532 26.08 -17.80 35.88
C VAL A 532 26.86 -16.47 35.94
N ASP A 533 28.05 -16.55 36.51
CA ASP A 533 29.03 -15.52 36.87
C ASP A 533 29.45 -14.57 35.73
N LEU A 534 29.61 -13.29 36.07
CA LEU A 534 30.20 -12.24 35.23
C LEU A 534 31.66 -12.02 35.65
N SER A 535 32.61 -12.66 34.96
CA SER A 535 34.02 -12.27 35.01
C SER A 535 34.39 -11.54 33.72
N LEU A 536 34.45 -10.22 33.80
CA LEU A 536 35.05 -9.33 32.79
C LEU A 536 36.57 -9.46 32.90
N GLU A 537 37.24 -9.92 31.83
CA GLU A 537 38.67 -9.64 31.63
C GLU A 537 38.83 -8.53 30.59
N GLU A 538 39.45 -7.44 31.03
CA GLU A 538 39.86 -6.31 30.21
C GLU A 538 41.08 -6.69 29.36
N GLY A 539 40.94 -6.59 28.04
CA GLY A 539 42.05 -6.71 27.09
C GLY A 539 41.92 -5.62 26.02
N ILE A 540 42.72 -4.57 26.16
CA ILE A 540 42.89 -3.49 25.19
C ILE A 540 43.76 -4.01 24.05
N ASP A 541 43.23 -4.08 22.83
CA ASP A 541 44.01 -3.80 21.62
C ASP A 541 43.10 -3.34 20.48
N GLY A 542 43.52 -2.26 19.84
CA GLY A 542 42.73 -1.47 18.90
C GLY A 542 42.77 -2.02 17.48
N ASP A 543 41.71 -2.73 17.08
CA ASP A 543 41.09 -2.68 15.74
C ASP A 543 39.76 -3.47 15.75
N ASN A 544 38.93 -3.24 16.77
CA ASN A 544 37.73 -4.06 17.02
C ASN A 544 36.48 -3.35 16.51
N SER A 545 36.01 -3.81 15.34
CA SER A 545 34.59 -3.80 14.99
C SER A 545 33.77 -4.26 16.23
N LEU A 546 32.80 -3.43 16.65
CA LEU A 546 31.85 -3.66 17.76
C LEU A 546 30.92 -4.86 17.48
N ILE A 547 31.50 -6.05 17.34
CA ILE A 547 30.78 -7.30 17.13
C ILE A 547 30.52 -7.92 18.51
N CYS A 548 29.37 -7.58 19.08
CA CYS A 548 28.81 -8.33 20.20
C CYS A 548 28.26 -9.67 19.67
N GLU A 549 28.21 -10.70 20.52
CA GLU A 549 27.79 -12.06 20.12
C GLU A 549 26.42 -12.04 19.42
N HIS A 550 25.47 -11.25 19.95
CA HIS A 550 24.07 -11.22 19.51
C HIS A 550 23.65 -9.96 18.73
N SER A 551 24.55 -9.01 18.50
CA SER A 551 24.22 -7.74 17.82
C SER A 551 25.42 -7.21 17.03
N SER A 552 25.17 -6.46 15.95
CA SER A 552 26.22 -5.78 15.19
C SER A 552 25.69 -4.52 14.53
N VAL A 553 26.53 -3.47 14.45
CA VAL A 553 26.22 -2.24 13.74
C VAL A 553 27.05 -2.18 12.46
N PHE A 554 26.39 -1.88 11.33
CA PHE A 554 27.06 -1.68 10.05
C PHE A 554 26.92 -0.24 9.59
N PRO A 555 27.93 0.35 8.93
CA PRO A 555 27.86 1.72 8.45
C PRO A 555 27.03 1.89 7.17
N SER A 556 26.62 0.80 6.52
CA SER A 556 25.72 0.84 5.37
C SER A 556 24.96 -0.47 5.18
N ILE A 557 23.82 -0.40 4.50
CA ILE A 557 22.99 -1.55 4.15
C ILE A 557 23.75 -2.55 3.25
N PRO A 558 24.46 -2.12 2.18
CA PRO A 558 25.24 -3.04 1.35
C PRO A 558 26.29 -3.84 2.14
N LEU A 559 26.95 -3.24 3.13
CA LEU A 559 27.92 -3.94 3.96
C LEU A 559 27.27 -5.01 4.84
N ALA A 560 26.10 -4.73 5.43
CA ALA A 560 25.35 -5.73 6.20
C ALA A 560 24.90 -6.91 5.33
N VAL A 561 24.39 -6.63 4.12
CA VAL A 561 23.97 -7.67 3.16
C VAL A 561 25.18 -8.50 2.68
N ASN A 562 26.30 -7.86 2.34
CA ASN A 562 27.51 -8.58 1.94
C ASN A 562 28.07 -9.45 3.07
N TRP A 563 28.05 -8.96 4.31
CA TRP A 563 28.42 -9.74 5.48
C TRP A 563 27.54 -11.01 5.64
N LEU A 564 26.22 -10.88 5.46
CA LEU A 564 25.30 -12.03 5.47
C LEU A 564 25.67 -13.06 4.41
N ARG A 565 25.95 -12.61 3.17
CA ARG A 565 26.35 -13.48 2.05
C ARG A 565 27.67 -14.20 2.36
N GLU A 566 28.67 -13.50 2.90
CA GLU A 566 29.94 -14.10 3.31
C GLU A 566 29.82 -15.09 4.47
N CYS A 567 28.95 -14.82 5.44
CA CYS A 567 28.71 -15.74 6.55
C CYS A 567 28.12 -17.07 6.08
N ILE A 568 27.21 -17.04 5.11
CA ILE A 568 26.58 -18.24 4.57
C ILE A 568 27.55 -19.05 3.71
N ARG A 569 28.40 -18.38 2.91
CA ARG A 569 29.49 -19.06 2.18
C ARG A 569 30.43 -19.82 3.13
N ARG A 570 30.67 -19.28 4.33
CA ARG A 570 31.48 -19.93 5.38
C ARG A 570 30.73 -21.03 6.14
N LYS A 571 29.43 -20.85 6.38
CA LYS A 571 28.58 -21.77 7.18
C LYS A 571 27.57 -22.53 6.30
N LYS A 572 28.06 -23.39 5.40
CA LYS A 572 27.23 -24.14 4.43
C LYS A 572 26.11 -25.01 5.05
N SER A 573 26.22 -25.35 6.34
CA SER A 573 25.25 -26.18 7.08
C SER A 573 24.11 -25.40 7.74
N VAL A 574 24.09 -24.07 7.66
CA VAL A 574 23.09 -23.22 8.32
C VAL A 574 22.33 -22.38 7.29
N ARG A 575 21.01 -22.32 7.43
CA ARG A 575 20.13 -21.44 6.64
C ARG A 575 19.88 -20.14 7.41
N PHE A 576 20.05 -18.98 6.78
CA PHE A 576 19.73 -17.69 7.37
C PHE A 576 18.35 -17.22 6.93
N GLN A 577 17.51 -16.91 7.91
CA GLN A 577 16.17 -16.34 7.74
C GLN A 577 16.20 -14.93 8.32
N VAL A 578 16.30 -13.93 7.44
CA VAL A 578 16.55 -12.54 7.83
C VAL A 578 15.25 -11.75 7.76
N LEU A 579 14.71 -11.33 8.91
CA LEU A 579 13.58 -10.39 8.96
C LEU A 579 14.09 -8.96 8.75
N VAL A 580 13.57 -8.28 7.75
CA VAL A 580 13.85 -6.88 7.41
C VAL A 580 12.61 -6.05 7.73
N THR A 581 12.68 -5.24 8.80
CA THR A 581 11.52 -4.48 9.31
C THR A 581 11.94 -3.21 10.08
N GLY A 582 10.96 -2.41 10.52
CA GLY A 582 11.17 -1.16 11.28
C GLY A 582 11.04 0.11 10.45
N SER A 583 11.22 0.01 9.14
CA SER A 583 11.15 1.15 8.23
C SER A 583 10.87 0.70 6.80
N LEU A 584 9.97 1.40 6.10
CA LEU A 584 9.75 1.19 4.66
C LEU A 584 10.99 1.53 3.83
N HIS A 585 11.80 2.49 4.28
CA HIS A 585 13.06 2.84 3.61
C HIS A 585 14.05 1.68 3.65
N LEU A 586 14.21 1.05 4.83
CA LEU A 586 15.07 -0.12 4.98
C LEU A 586 14.62 -1.27 4.08
N VAL A 587 13.32 -1.56 4.06
CA VAL A 587 12.75 -2.60 3.20
C VAL A 587 13.03 -2.32 1.73
N GLY A 588 12.78 -1.10 1.25
CA GLY A 588 13.05 -0.70 -0.13
C GLY A 588 14.53 -0.80 -0.51
N ASP A 589 15.42 -0.26 0.33
CA ASP A 589 16.86 -0.26 0.08
C ASP A 589 17.46 -1.68 0.04
N VAL A 590 17.01 -2.57 0.93
CA VAL A 590 17.47 -3.97 0.91
C VAL A 590 16.87 -4.71 -0.28
N LEU A 591 15.60 -4.48 -0.63
CA LEU A 591 14.98 -5.08 -1.82
C LEU A 591 15.76 -4.76 -3.10
N ARG A 592 16.26 -3.52 -3.27
CA ARG A 592 17.11 -3.12 -4.41
C ARG A 592 18.43 -3.89 -4.51
N LEU A 593 18.93 -4.44 -3.39
CA LEU A 593 20.21 -5.15 -3.34
C LEU A 593 20.07 -6.65 -3.57
N VAL A 594 18.85 -7.19 -3.44
CA VAL A 594 18.58 -8.64 -3.49
C VAL A 594 17.68 -9.07 -4.65
N LYS A 595 16.93 -8.12 -5.24
CA LYS A 595 16.28 -8.28 -6.55
C LYS A 595 17.21 -7.76 -7.62
#